data_AF-A0A8X6KZF5-F1
#
_entry.id   AF-A0A8X6KZF5-F1
#
_cell.length_a   1.000
_cell.length_b   1.000
_cell.length_c   1.000
_cell.angle_alpha   90.00
_cell.angle_beta   90.00
_cell.angle_gamma   90.00
#
_symmetry.space_group_name_H-M   'P 1'
#
loop_
_entity.id
_entity.type
_entity.pdbx_description
1 polymer ?
#
loop_
_entity_poly.entity_id
_entity_poly.type
_entity_poly.pdbx_seq_one_letter_code
_entity_poly.pdbx_strand_id
1 'polypeptide(L)'
;MTVTLQGMGGETFKGFFIQGQDSTGKPIGRFTRQSDAQTRDCSGADDSVTHVSANDKTKVTLKWEAPASYSGKVVFRAVVVQVYELFWNNIVSNSVTVA
;
A
#
# COMPACT_ATOMS: atom_id res chain seq x y z
N MET A 1 -4.17 -11.21 3.23
CA MET A 1 -4.12 -10.97 1.76
C MET A 1 -2.75 -10.44 1.36
N THR A 2 -2.33 -10.65 0.11
CA THR A 2 -1.07 -10.13 -0.43
C THR A 2 -1.35 -8.93 -1.34
N VAL A 3 -0.69 -7.80 -1.08
CA VAL A 3 -0.73 -6.57 -1.89
C VAL A 3 0.63 -6.41 -2.55
N THR A 4 0.66 -6.22 -3.87
CA THR A 4 1.92 -6.03 -4.61
C THR A 4 1.93 -4.66 -5.27
N LEU A 5 3.02 -3.92 -5.08
CA LEU A 5 3.35 -2.75 -5.89
C LEU A 5 4.57 -3.08 -6.74
N GLN A 6 4.49 -2.84 -8.05
CA GLN A 6 5.52 -3.20 -9.01
C GLN A 6 5.66 -2.12 -10.08
N GLY A 7 6.90 -1.77 -10.44
CA GLY A 7 7.19 -0.87 -11.55
C GLY A 7 6.90 -1.52 -12.90
N MET A 8 6.30 -0.76 -13.82
CA MET A 8 6.00 -1.23 -15.17
C MET A 8 7.28 -1.29 -16.00
N GLY A 9 7.40 -2.25 -16.93
CA GLY A 9 8.57 -2.36 -17.80
C GLY A 9 9.91 -2.58 -17.08
N GLY A 10 9.90 -2.96 -15.80
CA GLY A 10 11.11 -3.10 -14.99
C GLY A 10 11.60 -1.80 -14.35
N GLU A 11 10.82 -0.71 -14.42
CA GLU A 11 11.13 0.54 -13.73
C GLU A 11 11.31 0.33 -12.22
N THR A 12 12.20 1.13 -11.64
CA THR A 12 12.49 1.12 -10.21
C THR A 12 11.78 2.26 -9.50
N PHE A 13 11.51 2.07 -8.22
CA PHE A 13 11.08 3.11 -7.30
C PHE A 13 11.84 3.02 -5.97
N LYS A 14 12.00 4.16 -5.31
CA LYS A 14 12.72 4.27 -4.04
C LYS A 14 11.76 4.30 -2.85
N GLY A 15 10.67 5.03 -2.98
CA GLY A 15 9.68 5.22 -1.92
C GLY A 15 8.28 4.81 -2.35
N PHE A 16 7.49 4.38 -1.38
CA PHE A 16 6.05 4.18 -1.54
C PHE A 16 5.32 4.50 -0.24
N PHE A 17 4.04 4.82 -0.36
CA PHE A 17 3.09 4.88 0.74
C PHE A 17 1.77 4.28 0.25
N ILE A 18 1.21 3.30 0.97
CA ILE A 18 0.00 2.58 0.57
C ILE A 18 -1.00 2.53 1.72
N GLN A 19 -2.28 2.70 1.41
CA GLN A 19 -3.39 2.57 2.34
C GLN A 19 -4.53 1.76 1.69
N GLY A 20 -5.15 0.87 2.45
CA GLY A 20 -6.41 0.20 2.06
C GLY A 20 -7.60 1.10 2.40
N GLN A 21 -8.57 1.24 1.50
CA GLN A 21 -9.74 2.09 1.68
C GLN A 21 -11.03 1.37 1.32
N ASP A 22 -12.10 1.62 2.08
CA ASP A 22 -13.45 1.12 1.79
C ASP A 22 -14.12 1.89 0.63
N SER A 23 -15.37 1.53 0.31
CA SER A 23 -16.14 2.17 -0.77
C SER A 23 -16.46 3.65 -0.53
N THR A 24 -16.29 4.15 0.70
CA THR A 24 -16.47 5.55 1.06
C THR A 24 -15.16 6.33 1.08
N GLY A 25 -14.04 5.66 0.78
CA GLY A 25 -12.70 6.24 0.81
C GLY A 25 -12.09 6.30 2.22
N LYS A 26 -12.68 5.65 3.21
CA LYS A 26 -12.13 5.61 4.58
C LYS A 26 -11.06 4.53 4.71
N PRO A 27 -9.96 4.80 5.44
CA PRO A 27 -8.93 3.80 5.70
C PRO A 27 -9.50 2.54 6.36
N ILE A 28 -9.05 1.37 5.91
CA ILE A 28 -9.50 0.10 6.46
C ILE A 28 -8.44 -1.01 6.39
N GLY A 29 -8.51 -1.89 7.38
CA GLY A 29 -7.60 -3.01 7.55
C GLY A 29 -6.25 -2.59 8.09
N ARG A 30 -5.35 -3.57 8.18
CA ARG A 30 -4.04 -3.41 8.80
C ARG A 30 -2.98 -4.07 7.96
N PHE A 31 -1.85 -3.41 7.82
CA PHE A 31 -0.65 -3.99 7.22
C PHE A 31 0.19 -4.68 8.29
N THR A 32 0.96 -5.68 7.87
CA THR A 32 1.96 -6.31 8.73
C THR A 32 3.34 -5.74 8.40
N ARG A 33 4.13 -5.39 9.42
CA ARG A 33 5.52 -5.01 9.24
C ARG A 33 6.32 -6.13 8.57
N GLN A 34 7.20 -5.76 7.65
CA GLN A 34 8.09 -6.66 6.92
C GLN A 34 9.53 -6.10 6.90
N SER A 35 10.47 -6.85 6.32
CA SER A 35 11.88 -6.46 6.26
C SER A 35 12.13 -5.21 5.40
N ASP A 36 11.32 -5.00 4.36
CA ASP A 36 11.43 -3.91 3.39
C ASP A 36 10.31 -2.85 3.51
N ALA A 37 9.37 -3.07 4.44
CA ALA A 37 8.18 -2.24 4.65
C ALA A 37 7.84 -2.07 6.14
N GLN A 38 7.51 -0.85 6.53
CA GLN A 38 7.11 -0.48 7.89
C GLN A 38 5.71 0.15 7.91
N THR A 39 4.95 -0.16 8.95
CA THR A 39 3.59 0.32 9.13
C THR A 39 3.56 1.74 9.68
N ARG A 40 2.45 2.44 9.48
CA ARG A 40 2.17 3.78 9.99
C ARG A 40 0.74 3.83 10.49
N ASP A 41 0.56 4.62 11.54
CA ASP A 41 -0.74 4.90 12.15
C ASP A 41 -1.19 6.27 11.67
N CYS A 42 -2.01 6.31 10.62
CA CYS A 42 -2.49 7.59 10.08
C CYS A 42 -3.88 7.95 10.60
N SER A 43 -4.83 7.04 10.49
CA SER A 43 -6.19 7.12 11.06
C SER A 43 -6.48 5.99 12.05
N GLY A 44 -5.78 4.87 11.93
CA GLY A 44 -5.84 3.73 12.83
C GLY A 44 -4.53 2.94 12.86
N ALA A 45 -4.43 1.98 13.78
CA ALA A 45 -3.22 1.20 13.99
C ALA A 45 -2.86 0.36 12.75
N ASP A 46 -1.65 0.55 12.24
CA ASP A 46 -1.09 -0.11 11.06
C ASP A 46 -1.94 0.03 9.79
N ASP A 47 -2.76 1.08 9.68
CA ASP A 47 -3.68 1.28 8.56
C ASP A 47 -2.98 1.62 7.23
N SER A 48 -1.70 1.99 7.31
CA SER A 48 -0.88 2.43 6.19
C SER A 48 0.51 1.80 6.25
N VAL A 49 1.20 1.73 5.11
CA VAL A 49 2.54 1.12 5.01
C VAL A 49 3.44 1.89 4.07
N THR A 50 4.73 1.97 4.43
CA THR A 50 5.76 2.70 3.69
C THR A 50 7.09 1.93 3.67
N HIS A 51 7.99 2.31 2.79
CA HIS A 51 9.35 1.78 2.68
C HIS A 51 10.20 1.99 3.95
N VAL A 52 11.19 1.12 4.16
CA VAL A 52 12.20 1.26 5.24
C VAL A 52 13.48 1.95 4.79
N SER A 53 13.80 1.91 3.50
CA SER A 53 15.02 2.50 2.92
C SER A 53 14.77 3.01 1.51
N ALA A 54 15.58 3.95 1.04
CA ALA A 54 15.52 4.52 -0.31
C ALA A 54 16.26 3.67 -1.37
N ASN A 55 16.56 2.40 -1.07
CA ASN A 55 17.14 1.47 -2.04
C ASN A 55 16.18 1.27 -3.22
N ASP A 56 16.73 1.05 -4.41
CA ASP A 56 15.91 0.79 -5.59
C ASP A 56 15.14 -0.52 -5.45
N LYS A 57 13.85 -0.46 -5.80
CA LYS A 57 12.93 -1.59 -5.77
C LYS A 57 12.23 -1.65 -7.12
N THR A 58 12.14 -2.84 -7.70
CA THR A 58 11.24 -3.09 -8.83
C THR A 58 9.88 -3.59 -8.36
N LYS A 59 9.82 -4.15 -7.15
CA LYS A 59 8.62 -4.74 -6.54
C LYS A 59 8.71 -4.71 -5.02
N VAL A 60 7.57 -4.55 -4.36
CA VAL A 60 7.37 -4.84 -2.93
C VAL A 60 6.12 -5.72 -2.76
N THR A 61 6.21 -6.68 -1.84
CA THR A 61 5.09 -7.59 -1.52
C THR A 61 4.71 -7.41 -0.07
N LEU A 62 3.46 -6.98 0.16
CA LEU A 62 2.94 -6.54 1.43
C LEU A 62 1.86 -7.51 1.93
N LYS A 63 1.78 -7.71 3.23
CA LYS A 63 0.68 -8.41 3.88
C LYS A 63 -0.32 -7.42 4.45
N TRP A 64 -1.60 -7.64 4.12
CA TRP A 64 -2.72 -6.83 4.59
C TRP A 64 -3.87 -7.72 5.05
N GLU A 65 -4.55 -7.30 6.10
CA GLU A 65 -5.68 -8.00 6.73
C GLU A 65 -6.88 -7.06 6.90
N ALA A 66 -8.06 -7.53 6.49
CA ALA A 66 -9.32 -6.83 6.74
C ALA A 66 -9.74 -6.99 8.21
N PRO A 67 -10.43 -6.01 8.82
CA PRO A 67 -11.04 -6.22 10.13
C PRO A 67 -12.04 -7.38 10.09
N ALA A 68 -12.08 -8.21 11.14
CA ALA A 68 -12.94 -9.41 11.17
C ALA A 68 -14.45 -9.11 11.02
N SER A 69 -14.89 -7.89 11.35
CA SER A 69 -16.28 -7.45 11.20
C SER A 69 -16.60 -6.84 9.83
N TYR A 70 -15.62 -6.73 8.93
CA TYR A 70 -15.79 -6.07 7.65
C TYR A 70 -15.94 -7.07 6.50
N SER A 71 -17.05 -6.94 5.78
CA SER A 71 -17.26 -7.55 4.47
C SER A 71 -17.64 -6.47 3.48
N GLY A 72 -16.97 -6.44 2.33
CA GLY A 72 -17.16 -5.37 1.36
C GLY A 72 -16.02 -5.23 0.35
N LYS A 73 -16.02 -4.11 -0.36
CA LYS A 73 -14.99 -3.79 -1.36
C LYS A 73 -13.90 -2.92 -0.76
N VAL A 74 -12.66 -3.29 -1.03
CA VAL A 74 -11.46 -2.52 -0.68
C VAL A 74 -10.71 -2.14 -1.94
N VAL A 75 -10.20 -0.91 -1.97
CA VAL A 75 -9.22 -0.44 -2.96
C VAL A 75 -7.93 -0.07 -2.25
N PHE A 76 -6.79 -0.29 -2.89
CA PHE A 76 -5.50 0.16 -2.38
C PHE A 76 -5.08 1.39 -3.13
N ARG A 77 -4.77 2.45 -2.38
CA ARG A 77 -4.28 3.71 -2.92
C ARG A 77 -2.82 3.88 -2.57
N ALA A 78 -2.01 4.27 -3.54
CA ALA A 78 -0.58 4.40 -3.41
C ALA A 78 -0.07 5.77 -3.89
N VAL A 79 1.02 6.20 -3.25
CA VAL A 79 1.95 7.22 -3.73
C VAL A 79 3.30 6.52 -3.91
N VAL A 80 3.98 6.78 -5.03
CA VAL A 80 5.24 6.13 -5.38
C VAL A 80 6.24 7.20 -5.83
N VAL A 81 7.46 7.11 -5.31
CA VAL A 81 8.56 8.03 -5.62
C VAL A 81 9.67 7.23 -6.28
N GLN A 82 10.02 7.58 -7.51
CA GLN A 82 11.19 7.02 -8.20
C GLN A 82 12.45 7.80 -7.87
N VAL A 83 12.40 9.12 -8.04
CA VAL A 83 13.42 10.07 -7.60
C VAL A 83 12.74 11.33 -7.05
N TYR A 84 13.49 12.25 -6.44
CA TYR A 84 12.92 13.42 -5.74
C TYR A 84 11.89 14.20 -6.57
N GLU A 85 12.15 14.41 -7.86
CA GLU A 85 11.28 15.17 -8.76
C GLU A 85 10.28 14.30 -9.54
N LEU A 86 10.42 12.98 -9.52
CA LEU A 86 9.59 12.04 -10.28
C LEU A 86 8.81 11.13 -9.35
N PHE A 87 7.52 11.41 -9.23
CA PHE A 87 6.60 10.66 -8.39
C PHE A 87 5.22 10.58 -9.02
N TRP A 88 4.48 9.56 -8.59
CA TRP A 88 3.07 9.38 -8.93
C TRP A 88 2.26 9.38 -7.65
N ASN A 89 1.19 10.15 -7.66
CA ASN A 89 0.17 10.11 -6.63
C ASN A 89 -1.10 9.46 -7.20
N ASN A 90 -2.01 9.06 -6.31
CA ASN A 90 -3.32 8.53 -6.70
C ASN A 90 -3.23 7.30 -7.63
N ILE A 91 -2.25 6.42 -7.41
CA ILE A 91 -2.26 5.09 -8.02
C ILE A 91 -3.31 4.28 -7.28
N VAL A 92 -4.33 3.76 -7.96
CA VAL A 92 -5.44 3.01 -7.35
C VAL A 92 -5.48 1.61 -7.94
N SER A 93 -5.57 0.60 -7.08
CA SER A 93 -5.77 -0.79 -7.52
C SER A 93 -7.19 -1.01 -8.05
N ASN A 94 -7.39 -2.12 -8.76
CA ASN A 94 -8.75 -2.66 -8.91
C ASN A 94 -9.37 -2.96 -7.53
N SER A 95 -10.70 -2.88 -7.42
CA SER A 95 -11.41 -3.23 -6.20
C SER A 95 -11.32 -4.72 -5.92
N VAL A 96 -11.06 -5.10 -4.67
CA VAL A 96 -11.07 -6.48 -4.19
C VAL A 96 -12.19 -6.64 -3.17
N THR A 97 -13.00 -7.69 -3.32
CA THR A 97 -14.01 -8.04 -2.32
C THR A 97 -13.38 -8.87 -1.22
N VAL A 98 -13.59 -8.48 0.03
CA VAL A 98 -13.20 -9.21 1.23
C VAL A 98 -14.45 -9.67 1.97
N ALA A 99 -14.41 -10.89 2.50
CA ALA A 99 -15.50 -11.55 3.20
C ALA A 99 -14.99 -12.22 4.46
#